data_AF-A0A1I7JR00-F1
#
_entry.id   AF-A0A1I7JR00-F1
#
_cell.length_a   1.000
_cell.length_b   1.000
_cell.length_c   1.000
_cell.angle_alpha   90.00
_cell.angle_beta   90.00
_cell.angle_gamma   90.00
#
_symmetry.space_group_name_H-M   'P 1'
#
loop_
_entity.id
_entity.type
_entity.pdbx_description
1 polymer ?
#
loop_
_entity_poly.entity_id
_entity_poly.type
_entity_poly.pdbx_seq_one_letter_code
_entity_poly.pdbx_strand_id
1 'polypeptide(L)' 'MIEMHIKMSKKSAQEYTQSDSNDIEKLQDLIQDNVVINLDLCNFPTAEITVEVFEQ' A
#
# COMPACT_ATOMS: atom_id res chain seq x y z
N MET A 1 15.01 1.99 12.26
CA MET A 1 13.91 2.27 11.32
C MET A 1 13.77 1.04 10.46
N ILE A 2 12.56 0.51 10.32
CA ILE A 2 12.30 -0.67 9.48
C ILE A 2 11.96 -0.18 8.08
N GLU A 3 12.45 -0.82 7.04
CA GLU A 3 12.06 -0.53 5.65
C GLU A 3 11.09 -1.62 5.19
N MET A 4 9.96 -1.22 4.61
CA MET A 4 8.98 -2.12 3.99
C MET A 4 8.77 -1.73 2.54
N HIS A 5 8.97 -2.69 1.65
CA HIS A 5 8.68 -2.51 0.23
C HIS A 5 7.52 -3.42 -0.17
N ILE A 6 6.43 -2.81 -0.63
CA ILE A 6 5.22 -3.51 -1.04
C ILE A 6 5.11 -3.37 -2.54
N LYS A 7 5.09 -4.50 -3.25
CA LYS A 7 4.97 -4.56 -4.70
C LYS A 7 3.78 -5.43 -5.09
N MET A 8 2.85 -4.89 -5.85
CA MET A 8 1.67 -5.64 -6.32
C MET A 8 1.16 -5.15 -7.68
N SER A 9 0.47 -6.02 -8.40
CA SER A 9 -0.17 -5.63 -9.66
C SER A 9 -1.33 -4.67 -9.41
N LYS A 10 -1.68 -3.88 -10.43
CA LYS A 10 -2.85 -2.98 -10.38
C LYS A 10 -4.12 -3.70 -9.96
N LYS A 11 -4.37 -4.90 -10.49
CA LYS A 11 -5.54 -5.71 -10.14
C LYS A 11 -5.55 -6.05 -8.64
N SER A 12 -4.42 -6.51 -8.11
CA SER A 12 -4.31 -6.80 -6.67
C SER A 12 -4.42 -5.54 -5.81
N ALA A 13 -3.92 -4.39 -6.29
CA ALA A 13 -4.07 -3.11 -5.63
C ALA A 13 -5.54 -2.67 -5.55
N GLN A 14 -6.31 -2.83 -6.64
CA GLN A 14 -7.75 -2.58 -6.67
C GLN A 14 -8.51 -3.48 -5.69
N GLU A 15 -8.20 -4.78 -5.68
CA GLU A 15 -8.79 -5.76 -4.76
C GLU A 15 -8.46 -5.44 -3.28
N TYR A 16 -7.20 -5.10 -2.99
CA TYR A 16 -6.74 -4.76 -1.64
C TYR A 16 -7.37 -3.47 -1.11
N THR A 17 -7.44 -2.44 -1.94
CA THR A 17 -8.00 -1.13 -1.58
C THR A 17 -9.53 -1.08 -1.70
N GLN A 18 -10.16 -2.14 -2.22
CA GLN A 18 -11.57 -2.17 -2.59
C GLN A 18 -11.97 -0.98 -3.49
N SER A 19 -11.05 -0.57 -4.38
CA SER A 19 -11.18 0.60 -5.23
C SER A 19 -11.19 0.18 -6.70
N ASP A 20 -12.13 0.73 -7.47
CA ASP A 20 -12.16 0.58 -8.94
C ASP A 20 -11.24 1.61 -9.64
N SER A 21 -10.42 2.35 -8.88
CA SER A 21 -9.49 3.33 -9.43
C SER A 21 -8.51 2.67 -10.41
N ASN A 22 -8.34 3.29 -11.58
CA ASN A 22 -7.32 2.89 -12.54
C ASN A 22 -6.04 3.73 -12.42
N ASP A 23 -6.03 4.68 -11.49
CA ASP A 23 -4.93 5.59 -11.22
C ASP A 23 -3.95 4.93 -10.24
N ILE A 24 -2.74 4.68 -10.71
CA ILE A 24 -1.68 3.98 -9.97
C ILE A 24 -1.26 4.74 -8.73
N GLU A 25 -1.10 6.07 -8.83
CA GLU A 25 -0.68 6.90 -7.70
C GLU A 25 -1.74 6.85 -6.59
N LYS A 26 -3.02 6.98 -6.94
CA LYS A 26 -4.12 6.83 -5.97
C LYS A 26 -4.14 5.46 -5.30
N LEU A 27 -3.87 4.40 -6.05
CA LEU A 27 -3.82 3.05 -5.48
C LEU A 27 -2.64 2.91 -4.52
N GLN A 28 -1.47 3.46 -4.87
CA GLN A 28 -0.29 3.47 -4.00
C GLN A 28 -0.56 4.21 -2.69
N ASP A 29 -1.15 5.41 -2.76
CA ASP A 29 -1.51 6.22 -1.59
C ASP A 29 -2.47 5.45 -0.67
N LEU A 30 -3.54 4.86 -1.22
CA LEU A 30 -4.50 4.08 -0.45
C LEU A 30 -3.85 2.85 0.22
N ILE A 31 -2.94 2.16 -0.48
CA ILE A 31 -2.21 1.03 0.09
C ILE A 31 -1.33 1.52 1.23
N GLN A 32 -0.59 2.60 1.03
CA GLN A 32 0.31 3.15 2.04
C GLN A 32 -0.46 3.56 3.30
N ASP A 33 -1.56 4.28 3.15
CA ASP A 33 -2.43 4.69 4.27
C ASP A 33 -2.96 3.47 5.04
N ASN A 34 -3.49 2.48 4.32
CA ASN A 34 -3.98 1.24 4.94
C ASN A 34 -2.88 0.50 5.71
N VAL A 35 -1.66 0.45 5.18
CA VAL A 35 -0.53 -0.20 5.83
C VAL A 35 -0.12 0.59 7.07
N VAL A 36 0.03 1.92 6.99
CA VAL A 36 0.36 2.78 8.14
C VAL A 36 -0.65 2.58 9.27
N ILE A 37 -1.95 2.63 8.98
CA ILE A 37 -3.02 2.42 9.97
C ILE A 37 -2.88 1.04 10.63
N ASN A 38 -2.66 -0.02 9.83
CA ASN A 38 -2.52 -1.38 10.36
C ASN A 38 -1.26 -1.54 11.25
N LEU A 39 -0.15 -0.92 10.87
CA LEU A 39 1.08 -0.94 11.66
C LEU A 39 0.89 -0.21 12.99
N ASP A 40 0.22 0.94 12.97
CA ASP A 40 -0.10 1.70 14.18
C ASP A 40 -1.00 0.89 15.13
N LEU A 41 -2.03 0.21 14.60
CA LEU A 41 -2.91 -0.66 15.38
C LEU A 41 -2.16 -1.84 16.02
N CYS A 42 -1.08 -2.30 15.41
CA CYS A 42 -0.25 -3.39 15.93
C CYS A 42 0.83 -2.92 16.92
N ASN A 43 0.91 -1.62 17.24
CA ASN A 43 2.04 -1.00 17.95
C ASN A 43 3.39 -1.35 17.27
N PHE A 44 3.38 -1.41 15.94
CA PHE A 44 4.58 -1.74 15.18
C PHE A 44 5.57 -0.56 15.23
N PRO A 45 6.90 -0.82 15.28
CA PRO A 45 7.88 0.26 15.24
C PRO A 45 7.78 1.09 13.96
N THR A 46 8.16 2.36 14.02
CA THR A 46 8.17 3.24 12.84
C THR A 46 8.89 2.59 11.66
N ALA A 47 8.18 2.54 10.52
CA ALA A 47 8.67 1.98 9.28
C ALA A 47 8.56 3.00 8.14
N GLU A 48 9.56 2.99 7.26
CA GLU A 48 9.50 3.65 5.97
C GLU A 48 8.84 2.67 4.97
N ILE A 49 7.73 3.09 4.37
CA ILE A 49 6.93 2.24 3.48
C ILE A 49 7.07 2.79 2.06
N THR A 50 7.52 1.93 1.16
CA THR A 50 7.51 2.18 -0.27
C THR A 50 6.49 1.26 -0.91
N VAL A 51 5.60 1.82 -1.72
CA VAL A 51 4.59 1.04 -2.46
C VAL A 51 4.86 1.17 -3.95
N GLU A 52 4.98 0.05 -4.66
CA GLU A 52 5.11 -0.03 -6.11
C GLU A 52 3.92 -0.78 -6.70
N VAL A 53 3.06 -0.07 -7.44
CA VAL A 53 1.97 -0.67 -8.21
C VAL A 53 2.35 -0.67 -9.69
N PHE A 54 2.16 -1.81 -10.35
CA PHE A 54 2.52 -1.98 -11.76
C PHE A 54 1.36 -2.57 -12.58
N GLU A 55 1.25 -2.14 -13.84
CA GLU A 55 0.31 -2.71 -14.81
C GLU A 55 0.78 -4.14 -15.17
N GLN A 56 -0.09 -5.14 -15.00
CA GLN A 56 0.09 -6.53 -15.48
C GLN A 56 -0.90 -6.84 -16.58
#